data_AF-A0A846UJD4-F1
#
_entry.id   AF-A0A846UJD4-F1
#
_cell.length_a   1.000
_cell.length_b   1.000
_cell.length_c   1.000
_cell.angle_alpha   90.00
_cell.angle_beta   90.00
_cell.angle_gamma   90.00
#
_symmetry.space_group_name_H-M   'P 1'
#
loop_
_entity.id
_entity.type
_entity.pdbx_description
1 polymer ?
#
loop_
_entity_poly.entity_id
_entity_poly.type
_entity_poly.pdbx_seq_one_letter_code
_entity_poly.pdbx_strand_id
1 'polypeptide(L)'
;MKRSTTARVAQGLLSAMASMSWIAAAALVAAPAASAQSMYRCKSGNSTYVSDRPCTSGAGSTLGTVGAVQNNPSPPPSGTYVPRPAKTAEHVAYLSSACADIAEAIRTGPSRGVRGDVISGLHEEYRQKCSEDDAAARQRVAEDRRNERDARRTAQSASQQQQQQARIASDQCNELLRILAAKRRQTATMSDGERADLQRSETSYAERCKQ
;
A
#
# COMPACT_ATOMS: atom_id res chain seq x y z
N MET A 1 -5.44 17.27 -47.85
CA MET A 1 -6.81 16.82 -48.16
C MET A 1 -7.27 15.92 -47.00
N LYS A 2 -7.98 16.42 -45.98
CA LYS A 2 -9.42 16.71 -45.85
C LYS A 2 -10.35 15.51 -46.15
N ARG A 3 -10.93 14.94 -45.08
CA ARG A 3 -12.29 14.38 -44.85
C ARG A 3 -12.28 13.78 -43.42
N SER A 4 -12.91 14.35 -42.38
CA SER A 4 -14.35 14.50 -42.07
C SER A 4 -15.09 13.15 -42.18
N THR A 5 -15.94 12.65 -41.28
CA THR A 5 -16.83 13.28 -40.28
C THR A 5 -17.47 12.22 -39.35
N THR A 6 -17.72 12.61 -38.09
CA THR A 6 -18.83 12.31 -37.13
C THR A 6 -19.95 11.27 -37.40
N ALA A 7 -20.38 10.55 -36.33
CA ALA A 7 -21.75 10.51 -35.72
C ALA A 7 -21.79 9.35 -34.68
N ARG A 8 -22.05 9.51 -33.36
CA ARG A 8 -23.23 9.88 -32.53
C ARG A 8 -24.41 8.86 -32.50
N VAL A 9 -24.59 8.28 -31.29
CA VAL A 9 -25.79 8.18 -30.42
C VAL A 9 -27.04 7.40 -30.88
N ALA A 10 -27.49 6.44 -30.05
CA ALA A 10 -28.86 6.23 -29.53
C ALA A 10 -28.88 4.99 -28.60
N GLN A 11 -29.12 5.09 -27.30
CA GLN A 11 -30.43 5.08 -26.61
C GLN A 11 -31.25 3.78 -26.81
N GLY A 12 -31.40 3.03 -25.72
CA GLY A 12 -32.42 2.00 -25.52
C GLY A 12 -32.99 2.14 -24.11
N LEU A 13 -34.25 2.57 -24.04
CA LEU A 13 -35.05 2.87 -22.85
C LEU A 13 -35.93 1.67 -22.47
N LEU A 14 -36.19 1.56 -21.16
CA LEU A 14 -37.47 1.27 -20.49
C LEU A 14 -38.25 -0.05 -20.77
N SER A 15 -38.35 -0.85 -19.71
CA SER A 15 -39.56 -1.57 -19.27
C SER A 15 -39.58 -1.47 -17.73
N ALA A 16 -40.47 -0.74 -17.02
CA ALA A 16 -41.92 -0.94 -16.80
C ALA A 16 -42.25 -2.37 -16.31
N MET A 17 -42.97 -2.65 -15.22
CA MET A 17 -43.78 -1.88 -14.27
C MET A 17 -44.19 -2.79 -13.07
N ALA A 18 -44.47 -2.17 -11.92
CA ALA A 18 -45.53 -2.45 -10.91
C ALA A 18 -45.72 -3.91 -10.39
N SER A 19 -45.73 -4.22 -9.09
CA SER A 19 -46.58 -3.74 -7.97
C SER A 19 -46.25 -4.71 -6.79
N MET A 20 -46.33 -4.43 -5.49
CA MET A 20 -47.48 -3.96 -4.72
C MET A 20 -47.02 -3.74 -3.27
N SER A 21 -47.35 -2.57 -2.70
CA SER A 21 -47.02 -2.11 -1.35
C SER A 21 -47.68 -2.89 -0.22
N TRP A 22 -46.95 -3.19 0.86
CA TRP A 22 -47.43 -3.15 2.26
C TRP A 22 -46.33 -2.54 3.17
N ILE A 23 -46.76 -1.93 4.28
CA ILE A 23 -46.22 -0.73 4.93
C ILE A 23 -45.34 -1.03 6.19
N ALA A 24 -44.31 -0.17 6.37
CA ALA A 24 -43.59 0.25 7.60
C ALA A 24 -42.72 -0.78 8.37
N ALA A 25 -41.60 -0.46 9.03
CA ALA A 25 -41.07 0.82 9.51
C ALA A 25 -39.53 0.81 9.66
N ALA A 26 -38.93 1.96 9.33
CA ALA A 26 -37.78 2.66 9.93
C ALA A 26 -36.70 1.89 10.74
N ALA A 27 -35.45 1.95 10.25
CA ALA A 27 -34.30 2.54 10.95
C ALA A 27 -33.09 2.62 10.00
N LEU A 28 -33.00 3.70 9.21
CA LEU A 28 -31.78 4.03 8.47
C LEU A 28 -30.71 4.47 9.46
N VAL A 29 -29.64 3.69 9.57
CA VAL A 29 -28.37 4.16 10.14
C VAL A 29 -27.82 5.20 9.20
N ALA A 30 -27.89 6.46 9.63
CA ALA A 30 -27.31 7.60 8.98
C ALA A 30 -25.79 7.40 8.85
N ALA A 31 -25.33 7.11 7.63
CA ALA A 31 -23.95 7.39 7.27
C ALA A 31 -23.77 8.92 7.31
N PRO A 32 -22.76 9.47 7.98
CA PRO A 32 -22.51 10.89 7.95
C PRO A 32 -22.19 11.27 6.51
N ALA A 33 -23.04 12.11 5.90
CA ALA A 33 -22.68 12.83 4.71
C ALA A 33 -21.48 13.70 5.07
N ALA A 34 -20.28 13.25 4.66
CA ALA A 34 -19.11 14.10 4.63
C ALA A 34 -19.44 15.27 3.69
N SER A 35 -19.83 16.40 4.25
CA SER A 35 -19.92 17.66 3.51
C SER A 35 -18.49 17.95 3.02
N ALA A 36 -18.24 17.68 1.75
CA ALA A 36 -17.01 18.08 1.09
C ALA A 36 -16.96 19.61 1.13
N GLN A 37 -16.26 20.16 2.12
CA GLN A 37 -15.95 21.58 2.18
C GLN A 37 -14.97 21.85 1.04
N SER A 38 -15.48 22.31 -0.10
CA SER A 38 -14.67 22.73 -1.24
C SER A 38 -13.94 24.02 -0.87
N MET A 39 -12.82 23.89 -0.17
CA MET A 39 -11.91 25.00 0.10
C MET A 39 -11.05 25.28 -1.13
N TYR A 40 -11.06 26.52 -1.59
CA TYR A 40 -10.24 26.98 -2.72
C TYR A 40 -8.91 27.51 -2.19
N ARG A 41 -7.80 27.09 -2.81
CA ARG A 41 -6.49 27.71 -2.59
C ARG A 41 -6.31 28.86 -3.58
N CYS A 42 -6.36 30.08 -3.07
CA CYS A 42 -6.22 31.29 -3.87
C CYS A 42 -4.82 31.88 -3.72
N LYS A 43 -4.26 32.39 -4.82
CA LYS A 43 -2.97 33.08 -4.84
C LYS A 43 -3.20 34.56 -5.14
N SER A 44 -2.94 35.44 -4.16
CA SER A 44 -2.95 36.89 -4.36
C SER A 44 -1.53 37.42 -4.22
N GLY A 45 -0.95 37.88 -5.34
CA GLY A 45 0.46 38.29 -5.42
C GLY A 45 1.42 37.14 -5.05
N ASN A 46 2.22 37.36 -4.01
CA ASN A 46 3.19 36.38 -3.49
C ASN A 46 2.65 35.52 -2.34
N SER A 47 1.39 35.71 -1.93
CA SER A 47 0.75 35.00 -0.82
C SER A 47 -0.28 33.99 -1.31
N THR A 48 -0.38 32.88 -0.60
CA THR A 48 -1.41 31.85 -0.83
C THR A 48 -2.30 31.74 0.39
N TYR A 49 -3.61 31.84 0.21
CA TYR A 49 -4.60 31.73 1.27
C TYR A 49 -5.70 30.72 0.89
N VAL A 50 -6.40 30.22 1.90
CA VAL A 50 -7.52 29.28 1.73
C VAL A 50 -8.82 30.05 1.88
N SER A 51 -9.74 29.88 0.94
CA SER A 51 -11.03 30.58 0.90
C SER A 51 -12.15 29.60 0.64
N ASP A 52 -13.25 29.72 1.38
CA ASP A 52 -14.48 28.96 1.15
C ASP A 52 -15.28 29.49 -0.07
N ARG A 53 -14.85 30.64 -0.63
CA ARG A 53 -15.38 31.23 -1.86
C ARG A 53 -14.41 31.04 -3.02
N PRO A 54 -14.90 30.81 -4.26
CA PRO A 54 -14.04 30.72 -5.43
C PRO A 54 -13.19 31.98 -5.60
N CYS A 55 -11.93 31.80 -6.00
CA CYS A 55 -10.98 32.90 -6.13
C CYS A 55 -11.49 33.95 -7.13
N THR A 56 -11.39 35.23 -6.78
CA THR A 56 -11.83 36.33 -7.65
C THR A 56 -10.99 36.34 -8.93
N SER A 57 -11.62 36.54 -10.09
CA SER A 57 -10.96 36.48 -11.40
C SER A 57 -9.77 37.46 -11.48
N GLY A 58 -8.55 36.93 -11.57
CA GLY A 58 -7.30 37.68 -11.55
C GLY A 58 -6.20 36.99 -10.72
N ALA A 59 -6.60 36.12 -9.79
CA ALA A 59 -5.71 35.21 -9.07
C ALA A 59 -5.66 33.86 -9.79
N GLY A 60 -4.48 33.43 -10.26
CA GLY A 60 -4.30 32.10 -10.86
C GLY A 60 -4.75 31.01 -9.88
N SER A 61 -5.82 30.29 -10.24
CA SER A 61 -6.42 29.22 -9.42
C SER A 61 -5.95 27.87 -9.95
N THR A 62 -5.08 27.19 -9.20
CA THR A 62 -4.81 25.76 -9.44
C THR A 62 -5.86 24.94 -8.70
N LEU A 63 -6.74 24.29 -9.46
CA LEU A 63 -7.78 23.42 -8.94
C LEU A 63 -7.12 22.20 -8.28
N GLY A 64 -7.06 22.19 -6.94
CA GLY A 64 -6.58 21.05 -6.15
C GLY A 64 -7.71 20.52 -5.28
N THR A 65 -8.15 19.28 -5.52
CA THR A 65 -8.99 18.53 -4.59
C THR A 65 -8.18 18.23 -3.33
N VAL A 66 -8.43 18.98 -2.26
CA VAL A 66 -7.85 18.73 -0.93
C VAL A 66 -8.62 17.58 -0.29
N GLY A 67 -8.11 16.36 -0.45
CA GLY A 67 -8.49 15.25 0.44
C GLY A 67 -8.08 15.58 1.88
N ALA A 68 -8.78 15.00 2.86
CA ALA A 68 -8.65 15.27 4.29
C ALA A 68 -7.19 15.49 4.73
N VAL A 69 -6.79 16.75 4.83
CA VAL A 69 -5.57 17.15 5.51
C VAL A 69 -5.88 16.96 6.99
N GLN A 70 -5.14 16.10 7.67
CA GLN A 70 -5.14 16.11 9.12
C GLN A 70 -4.72 17.50 9.56
N ASN A 71 -5.70 18.31 9.98
CA ASN A 71 -5.50 19.54 10.70
C ASN A 71 -4.83 19.15 12.02
N ASN A 72 -3.49 19.12 12.03
CA ASN A 72 -2.78 19.41 13.27
C ASN A 72 -3.05 20.89 13.53
N PRO A 73 -3.84 21.27 14.56
CA PRO A 73 -3.90 22.66 14.96
C PRO A 73 -2.49 23.07 15.35
N SER A 74 -1.90 24.01 14.60
CA SER A 74 -0.70 24.69 15.05
C SER A 74 -1.07 25.41 16.35
N PRO A 75 -0.47 25.06 17.50
CA PRO A 75 -0.84 25.68 18.76
C PRO A 75 -0.50 27.18 18.73
N PRO A 76 -1.28 28.03 19.43
CA PRO A 76 -0.99 29.46 19.54
C PRO A 76 0.40 29.68 20.17
N PRO A 77 1.15 30.73 19.77
CA PRO A 77 2.44 31.02 20.37
C PRO A 77 2.21 31.60 21.77
N SER A 78 2.27 30.76 22.79
CA SER A 78 2.12 31.18 24.19
C SER A 78 3.04 30.35 25.08
N GLY A 79 4.12 31.00 25.55
CA GLY A 79 4.90 30.60 26.73
C GLY A 79 5.88 29.44 26.55
N THR A 80 7.17 29.78 26.56
CA THR A 80 8.31 28.85 26.76
C THR A 80 8.41 27.70 25.74
N TYR A 81 9.24 27.89 24.70
CA TYR A 81 9.61 26.82 23.79
C TYR A 81 10.29 25.68 24.56
N VAL A 82 9.56 24.58 24.80
CA VAL A 82 10.15 23.33 25.28
C VAL A 82 10.50 22.50 24.06
N PRO A 83 11.79 22.27 23.74
CA PRO A 83 12.16 21.45 22.60
C PRO A 83 11.66 20.02 22.80
N ARG A 84 10.85 19.53 21.84
CA ARG A 84 10.45 18.13 21.80
C ARG A 84 11.71 17.27 21.62
N PRO A 85 11.89 16.19 22.40
CA PRO A 85 13.07 15.34 22.25
C PRO A 85 13.08 14.71 20.86
N ALA A 86 14.27 14.62 20.27
CA ALA A 86 14.46 14.01 18.96
C ALA A 86 14.01 12.54 18.96
N LYS A 87 13.66 12.01 17.79
CA LYS A 87 13.37 10.58 17.62
C LYS A 87 14.61 9.77 18.02
N THR A 88 14.42 8.73 18.82
CA THR A 88 15.49 7.81 19.22
C THR A 88 16.05 7.14 17.97
N ALA A 89 17.37 7.07 17.86
CA ALA A 89 18.01 6.40 16.74
C ALA A 89 17.84 4.88 16.86
N GLU A 90 17.62 4.19 15.74
CA GLU A 90 17.28 2.76 15.72
C GLU A 90 18.37 1.86 16.33
N HIS A 91 19.65 2.24 16.21
CA HIS A 91 20.77 1.46 16.76
C HIS A 91 20.82 1.49 18.29
N VAL A 92 20.15 2.45 18.94
CA VAL A 92 20.13 2.53 20.42
C VAL A 92 19.54 1.28 21.05
N ALA A 93 18.65 0.56 20.35
CA ALA A 93 18.08 -0.71 20.82
C ALA A 93 19.11 -1.85 20.93
N TYR A 94 20.26 -1.72 20.26
CA TYR A 94 21.34 -2.72 20.26
C TYR A 94 22.56 -2.28 21.07
N LEU A 95 22.54 -1.07 21.62
CA LEU A 95 23.58 -0.60 22.54
C LEU A 95 23.50 -1.38 23.86
N SER A 96 24.63 -1.47 24.53
CA SER A 96 24.70 -1.82 25.94
C SER A 96 23.88 -0.84 26.80
N SER A 97 23.39 -1.29 27.95
CA SER A 97 22.58 -0.46 28.86
C SER A 97 23.28 0.84 29.26
N ALA A 98 24.58 0.76 29.58
CA ALA A 98 25.37 1.93 29.96
C ALA A 98 25.46 2.98 28.84
N CYS A 99 25.67 2.54 27.59
CA CYS A 99 25.74 3.45 26.45
C CYS A 99 24.35 3.99 26.04
N ALA A 100 23.31 3.16 26.17
CA ALA A 100 21.93 3.58 25.97
C ALA A 100 21.51 4.67 26.96
N ASP A 101 21.93 4.57 28.23
CA ASP A 101 21.65 5.58 29.25
C ASP A 101 22.28 6.94 28.92
N ILE A 102 23.55 6.95 28.49
CA ILE A 102 24.25 8.18 28.07
C ILE A 102 23.57 8.77 26.82
N ALA A 103 23.24 7.94 25.84
CA ALA A 103 22.53 8.38 24.63
C ALA A 103 21.15 8.99 24.95
N GLU A 104 20.42 8.41 25.90
CA GLU A 104 19.13 8.90 26.36
C GLU A 104 19.25 10.21 27.16
N ALA A 105 20.30 10.33 27.99
CA ALA A 105 20.61 11.57 28.71
C ALA A 105 20.93 12.71 27.73
N ILE A 106 21.71 12.45 26.67
CA ILE A 106 21.97 13.42 25.60
C ILE A 106 20.65 13.82 24.91
N ARG A 107 19.82 12.84 24.54
CA ARG A 107 18.58 13.06 23.78
C ARG A 107 17.53 13.85 24.57
N THR A 108 17.38 13.55 25.85
CA THR A 108 16.37 14.18 26.72
C THR A 108 16.89 15.39 27.48
N GLY A 109 18.20 15.55 27.60
CA GLY A 109 18.85 16.60 28.35
C GLY A 109 18.36 18.03 28.01
N PRO A 110 18.30 18.43 26.73
CA PRO A 110 17.78 19.76 26.35
C PRO A 110 16.33 19.99 26.79
N SER A 111 15.47 18.97 26.67
CA SER A 111 14.07 19.05 27.10
C SER A 111 13.91 19.12 28.63
N ARG A 112 14.94 18.69 29.38
CA ARG A 112 15.01 18.76 30.85
C ARG A 112 15.71 20.02 31.35
N GLY A 113 16.10 20.94 30.47
CA GLY A 113 16.81 22.17 30.85
C GLY A 113 18.28 21.96 31.21
N VAL A 114 18.89 20.85 30.81
CA VAL A 114 20.32 20.61 31.00
C VAL A 114 21.11 21.59 30.14
N ARG A 115 22.14 22.21 30.73
CA ARG A 115 22.97 23.20 30.03
C ARG A 115 23.76 22.55 28.89
N GLY A 116 23.98 23.30 27.80
CA GLY A 116 24.65 22.80 26.59
C GLY A 116 26.09 22.34 26.80
N ASP A 117 26.81 22.88 27.77
CA ASP A 117 28.15 22.45 28.18
C ASP A 117 28.15 21.03 28.75
N VAL A 118 27.16 20.69 29.58
CA VAL A 118 26.97 19.34 30.11
C VAL A 118 26.62 18.36 29.00
N ILE A 119 25.75 18.75 28.06
CA ILE A 119 25.40 17.92 26.90
C ILE A 119 26.62 17.68 26.01
N SER A 120 27.48 18.69 25.84
CA SER A 120 28.72 18.55 25.07
C SER A 120 29.69 17.59 25.75
N GLY A 121 29.79 17.63 27.09
CA GLY A 121 30.55 16.66 27.88
C GLY A 121 30.03 15.23 27.73
N LEU A 122 28.70 15.04 27.79
CA LEU A 122 28.08 13.74 27.57
C LEU A 122 28.34 13.20 26.15
N HIS A 123 28.33 14.06 25.13
CA HIS A 123 28.68 13.66 23.77
C HIS A 123 30.13 13.15 23.66
N GLU A 124 31.06 13.80 24.35
CA GLU A 124 32.47 13.38 24.36
C GLU A 124 32.64 12.06 25.13
N GLU A 125 32.00 11.94 26.30
CA GLU A 125 32.00 10.71 27.08
C GLU A 125 31.40 9.53 26.28
N TYR A 126 30.30 9.76 25.57
CA TYR A 126 29.71 8.76 24.68
C TYR A 126 30.69 8.32 23.59
N ARG A 127 31.39 9.25 22.93
CA ARG A 127 32.37 8.90 21.90
C ARG A 127 33.53 8.08 22.46
N GLN A 128 34.03 8.45 23.64
CA GLN A 128 35.16 7.76 24.25
C GLN A 128 34.80 6.36 24.75
N LYS A 129 33.65 6.20 25.41
CA LYS A 129 33.26 4.94 26.06
C LYS A 129 32.44 4.01 25.16
N CYS A 130 31.71 4.56 24.19
CA CYS A 130 30.69 3.82 23.45
C CYS A 130 30.94 3.77 21.93
N SER A 131 32.10 4.23 21.43
CA SER A 131 32.35 4.23 19.97
C SER A 131 32.31 2.84 19.34
N GLU A 132 32.89 1.83 19.99
CA GLU A 132 32.89 0.45 19.49
C GLU A 132 31.49 -0.17 19.53
N ASP A 133 30.77 0.02 20.64
CA ASP A 133 29.41 -0.48 20.83
C ASP A 133 28.43 0.20 19.86
N ASP A 134 28.56 1.51 19.65
CA ASP A 134 27.80 2.28 18.67
C ASP A 134 28.06 1.80 17.24
N ALA A 135 29.31 1.52 16.89
CA ALA A 135 29.66 0.96 15.59
C ALA A 135 29.05 -0.44 15.39
N ALA A 136 29.16 -1.32 16.39
CA ALA A 136 28.58 -2.66 16.35
C ALA A 136 27.04 -2.63 16.28
N ALA A 137 26.40 -1.76 17.07
CA ALA A 137 24.96 -1.57 17.05
C ALA A 137 24.45 -1.08 15.69
N ARG A 138 25.15 -0.13 15.06
CA ARG A 138 24.84 0.32 13.69
C ARG A 138 25.00 -0.81 12.67
N GLN A 139 26.02 -1.64 12.82
CA GLN A 139 26.23 -2.80 11.96
C GLN A 139 25.07 -3.79 12.08
N ARG A 140 24.62 -4.09 13.30
CA ARG A 140 23.45 -4.96 13.54
C ARG A 140 22.19 -4.43 12.89
N VAL A 141 21.89 -3.14 13.03
CA VAL A 141 20.74 -2.52 12.35
C VAL A 141 20.85 -2.65 10.83
N ALA A 142 22.05 -2.43 10.28
CA ALA A 142 22.26 -2.56 8.83
C ALA A 142 22.06 -4.01 8.36
N GLU A 143 22.49 -4.98 9.17
CA GLU A 143 22.30 -6.41 8.93
C GLU A 143 20.84 -6.82 9.00
N ASP A 144 20.12 -6.44 10.06
CA ASP A 144 18.70 -6.75 10.21
C ASP A 144 17.87 -6.16 9.07
N ARG A 145 18.18 -4.93 8.63
CA ARG A 145 17.56 -4.33 7.45
C ARG A 145 17.88 -5.07 6.16
N ARG A 146 19.06 -5.67 6.02
CA ARG A 146 19.39 -6.53 4.86
C ARG A 146 18.58 -7.82 4.94
N ASN A 147 18.63 -8.50 6.08
CA ASN A 147 17.93 -9.75 6.33
C ASN A 147 16.42 -9.61 6.10
N GLU A 148 15.81 -8.52 6.56
CA GLU A 148 14.39 -8.24 6.35
C GLU A 148 14.08 -8.05 4.85
N ARG A 149 14.90 -7.30 4.11
CA ARG A 149 14.72 -7.13 2.66
C ARG A 149 14.86 -8.45 1.92
N ASP A 150 15.83 -9.27 2.29
CA ASP A 150 16.10 -10.55 1.63
C ASP A 150 15.01 -11.58 1.97
N ALA A 151 14.50 -11.59 3.20
CA ALA A 151 13.34 -12.37 3.59
C ALA A 151 12.09 -11.98 2.78
N ARG A 152 11.82 -10.67 2.65
CA ARG A 152 10.71 -10.15 1.83
C ARG A 152 10.85 -10.57 0.36
N ARG A 153 12.06 -10.45 -0.21
CA ARG A 153 12.34 -10.86 -1.60
C ARG A 153 12.14 -12.36 -1.80
N THR A 154 12.62 -13.18 -0.87
CA THR A 154 12.49 -14.64 -0.93
C THR A 154 11.02 -15.08 -0.81
N ALA A 155 10.26 -14.45 0.09
CA ALA A 155 8.83 -14.72 0.21
C ALA A 155 8.07 -14.34 -1.07
N GLN A 156 8.40 -13.18 -1.66
CA GLN A 156 7.81 -12.74 -2.92
C GLN A 156 8.17 -13.67 -4.09
N SER A 157 9.44 -14.05 -4.25
CA SER A 157 9.87 -14.93 -5.33
C SER A 157 9.26 -16.33 -5.20
N ALA A 158 9.18 -16.88 -3.98
CA ALA A 158 8.52 -18.17 -3.73
C ALA A 158 7.03 -18.12 -4.11
N SER A 159 6.32 -17.04 -3.73
CA SER A 159 4.91 -16.87 -4.11
C SER A 159 4.71 -16.76 -5.63
N GLN A 160 5.60 -16.05 -6.32
CA GLN A 160 5.55 -15.91 -7.78
C GLN A 160 5.86 -17.24 -8.48
N GLN A 161 6.85 -17.98 -8.00
CA GLN A 161 7.18 -19.30 -8.53
C GLN A 161 6.02 -20.28 -8.37
N GLN A 162 5.36 -20.28 -7.21
CA GLN A 162 4.18 -21.13 -6.98
C GLN A 162 3.02 -20.78 -7.92
N GLN A 163 2.74 -19.48 -8.10
CA GLN A 163 1.72 -19.03 -9.06
C GLN A 163 2.07 -19.42 -10.49
N GLN A 164 3.33 -19.30 -10.89
CA GLN A 164 3.78 -19.67 -12.22
C GLN A 164 3.68 -21.17 -12.45
N GLN A 165 4.07 -21.99 -11.48
CA GLN A 165 3.92 -23.45 -11.55
C GLN A 165 2.45 -23.86 -11.64
N ALA A 166 1.57 -23.22 -10.87
CA ALA A 166 0.13 -23.48 -10.94
C ALA A 166 -0.45 -23.13 -12.33
N ARG A 167 -0.03 -22.01 -12.92
CA ARG A 167 -0.44 -21.62 -14.28
C ARG A 167 0.03 -22.64 -15.32
N ILE A 168 1.30 -23.02 -15.27
CA ILE A 168 1.87 -24.03 -16.18
C ILE A 168 1.12 -25.36 -16.04
N ALA A 169 0.82 -25.79 -14.81
CA ALA A 169 0.05 -27.01 -14.57
C ALA A 169 -1.37 -26.90 -15.16
N SER A 170 -2.05 -25.77 -14.98
CA SER A 170 -3.38 -25.56 -15.57
C SER A 170 -3.34 -25.56 -17.10
N ASP A 171 -2.32 -24.94 -17.70
CA ASP A 171 -2.17 -24.87 -19.16
C ASP A 171 -1.92 -26.27 -19.74
N GLN A 172 -1.07 -27.07 -19.11
CA GLN A 172 -0.82 -28.46 -19.49
C GLN A 172 -2.11 -29.31 -19.42
N CYS A 173 -2.91 -29.12 -18.38
CA CYS A 173 -4.19 -29.80 -18.24
C CYS A 173 -5.20 -29.37 -19.29
N ASN A 174 -5.27 -28.08 -19.62
CA ASN A 174 -6.15 -27.55 -20.66
C ASN A 174 -5.77 -28.09 -22.05
N GLU A 175 -4.48 -28.14 -22.38
CA GLU A 175 -4.02 -28.72 -23.64
C GLU A 175 -4.31 -30.22 -23.73
N LEU A 176 -4.09 -30.96 -22.64
CA LEU A 176 -4.43 -32.39 -22.61
C LEU A 176 -5.94 -32.61 -22.81
N LEU A 177 -6.78 -31.79 -22.19
CA LEU A 177 -8.23 -31.85 -22.38
C LEU A 177 -8.62 -31.54 -23.83
N ARG A 178 -7.96 -30.57 -24.47
CA ARG A 178 -8.18 -30.25 -25.89
C ARG A 178 -7.86 -31.44 -26.79
N ILE A 179 -6.74 -32.12 -26.53
CA ILE A 179 -6.33 -33.32 -27.27
C ILE A 179 -7.33 -34.47 -27.05
N LEU A 180 -7.74 -34.71 -25.80
CA LEU A 180 -8.73 -35.75 -25.49
C LEU A 180 -10.07 -35.46 -26.17
N ALA A 181 -10.52 -34.19 -26.17
CA ALA A 181 -11.74 -33.80 -26.87
C ALA A 181 -11.66 -34.05 -28.38
N ALA A 182 -10.49 -33.80 -29.00
CA ALA A 182 -10.27 -34.12 -30.40
C ALA A 182 -10.30 -35.64 -30.67
N LYS A 183 -9.63 -36.45 -29.82
CA LYS A 183 -9.63 -37.91 -29.94
C LYS A 183 -11.03 -38.52 -29.72
N ARG A 184 -11.81 -37.99 -28.79
CA ARG A 184 -13.22 -38.39 -28.55
C ARG A 184 -14.11 -38.23 -29.78
N ARG A 185 -13.87 -37.21 -30.60
CA ARG A 185 -14.62 -37.00 -31.85
C ARG A 185 -14.30 -38.06 -32.91
N GLN A 186 -13.12 -38.69 -32.82
CA GLN A 186 -12.66 -39.71 -33.77
C GLN A 186 -12.93 -41.14 -33.28
N THR A 187 -13.55 -41.32 -32.10
CA THR A 187 -13.70 -42.64 -31.47
C THR A 187 -14.47 -43.65 -32.33
N ALA A 188 -15.39 -43.20 -33.18
CA ALA A 188 -16.15 -44.07 -34.09
C ALA A 188 -15.28 -44.75 -35.16
N THR A 189 -14.11 -44.19 -35.49
CA THR A 189 -13.18 -44.73 -36.50
C THR A 189 -11.95 -45.38 -35.87
N MET A 190 -11.86 -45.47 -34.54
CA MET A 190 -10.72 -46.03 -33.81
C MET A 190 -10.84 -47.55 -33.62
N SER A 191 -9.70 -48.23 -33.75
CA SER A 191 -9.55 -49.65 -33.43
C SER A 191 -9.73 -49.92 -31.92
N ASP A 192 -9.94 -51.18 -31.53
CA ASP A 192 -10.12 -51.55 -30.11
C ASP A 192 -8.90 -51.17 -29.25
N GLY A 193 -7.68 -51.32 -29.79
CA GLY A 193 -6.44 -50.93 -29.09
C GLY A 193 -6.35 -49.43 -28.84
N GLU A 194 -6.66 -48.61 -29.84
CA GLU A 194 -6.64 -47.15 -29.72
C GLU A 194 -7.72 -46.64 -28.76
N ARG A 195 -8.86 -47.34 -28.66
CA ARG A 195 -9.91 -47.04 -27.67
C ARG A 195 -9.43 -47.33 -26.24
N ALA A 196 -8.71 -48.43 -26.02
CA ALA A 196 -8.11 -48.73 -24.72
C ALA A 196 -7.05 -47.67 -24.33
N ASP A 197 -6.25 -47.20 -25.29
CA ASP A 197 -5.29 -46.12 -25.05
C ASP A 197 -5.94 -44.78 -24.73
N LEU A 198 -7.06 -44.47 -25.39
CA LEU A 198 -7.86 -43.29 -25.07
C LEU A 198 -8.38 -43.36 -23.63
N GLN A 199 -8.95 -44.49 -23.21
CA GLN A 199 -9.43 -44.69 -21.83
C GLN A 199 -8.30 -44.56 -20.79
N ARG A 200 -7.11 -45.10 -21.07
CA ARG A 200 -5.93 -44.90 -20.20
C ARG A 200 -5.56 -43.44 -20.10
N SER A 201 -5.54 -42.73 -21.21
CA SER A 201 -5.22 -41.30 -21.26
C SER A 201 -6.24 -40.44 -20.48
N GLU A 202 -7.52 -40.80 -20.57
CA GLU A 202 -8.59 -40.14 -19.80
C GLU A 202 -8.48 -40.38 -18.29
N THR A 203 -8.09 -41.60 -17.90
CA THR A 203 -7.86 -41.96 -16.49
C THR A 203 -6.67 -41.19 -15.93
N SER A 204 -5.54 -41.15 -16.65
CA SER A 204 -4.37 -40.37 -16.24
C SER A 204 -4.63 -38.87 -16.20
N TYR A 205 -5.49 -38.35 -17.07
CA TYR A 205 -5.97 -36.96 -16.98
C TYR A 205 -6.78 -36.74 -15.70
N ALA A 206 -7.72 -37.63 -15.40
CA ALA A 206 -8.55 -37.53 -14.20
C ALA A 206 -7.71 -37.55 -12.91
N GLU A 207 -6.68 -38.39 -12.85
CA GLU A 207 -5.79 -38.48 -11.68
C GLU A 207 -4.94 -37.22 -11.47
N ARG A 208 -4.47 -36.60 -12.56
CA ARG A 208 -3.49 -35.49 -12.51
C ARG A 208 -4.10 -34.09 -12.53
N CYS A 209 -5.23 -33.93 -13.19
CA CYS A 209 -5.79 -32.62 -13.54
C CYS A 209 -7.17 -32.36 -12.92
N LYS A 210 -7.76 -33.36 -12.27
CA LYS A 210 -9.11 -33.30 -11.69
C LYS A 210 -8.99 -33.30 -10.15
N GLN A 211 -8.32 -32.29 -9.62
CA GLN A 211 -8.31 -31.93 -8.19
C GLN A 211 -8.72 -30.47 -8.04
#